data_AF-S3KHI9-F1
#
_entry.id   AF-S3KHI9-F1
#
_cell.length_a   1.000
_cell.length_b   1.000
_cell.length_c   1.000
_cell.angle_alpha   90.00
_cell.angle_beta   90.00
_cell.angle_gamma   90.00
#
_symmetry.space_group_name_H-M   'P 1'
#
loop_
_entity.id
_entity.type
_entity.pdbx_description
1 polymer ?
#
loop_
_entity_poly.entity_id
_entity_poly.type
_entity_poly.pdbx_seq_one_letter_code
_entity_poly.pdbx_strand_id
1 'polypeptide(L)'
;MHLEFLVEEFSTQECLNQILPKILFENVTYKIHAFRGKSDLIKKLPERLKGYQCWIPDDYRIIILVDRDNEDCQVLKEKLENIAQ
;
A
#
# COMPACT_ATOMS: atom_id res chain seq x y z
N MET A 1 12.22 3.95 -10.99
CA MET A 1 11.05 4.15 -10.11
C MET A 1 10.44 2.81 -9.79
N HIS A 2 10.17 2.56 -8.52
CA HIS A 2 9.54 1.34 -8.03
C HIS A 2 8.29 1.68 -7.20
N LEU A 3 7.23 0.86 -7.33
CA LEU A 3 5.97 1.02 -6.59
C LEU A 3 5.76 -0.15 -5.62
N GLU A 4 5.69 0.14 -4.32
CA GLU A 4 5.33 -0.82 -3.26
C GLU A 4 3.86 -0.66 -2.90
N PHE A 5 3.02 -1.61 -3.32
CA PHE A 5 1.60 -1.63 -2.99
C PHE A 5 1.36 -2.40 -1.70
N LEU A 6 0.75 -1.75 -0.71
CA LEU A 6 0.27 -2.36 0.53
C LEU A 6 -1.25 -2.40 0.46
N VAL A 7 -1.82 -3.59 0.25
CA VAL A 7 -3.24 -3.75 -0.04
C VAL A 7 -3.96 -4.52 1.05
N GLU A 8 -5.19 -4.12 1.35
CA GLU A 8 -5.98 -4.67 2.43
C GLU A 8 -6.09 -6.20 2.43
N GLU A 9 -6.33 -6.80 1.26
CA GLU A 9 -6.59 -8.23 1.15
C GLU A 9 -6.09 -8.86 -0.17
N PHE A 10 -6.18 -10.20 -0.24
CA PHE A 10 -5.72 -10.98 -1.37
C PHE A 10 -6.48 -10.68 -2.66
N SER A 11 -7.78 -10.39 -2.59
CA SER A 11 -8.60 -10.10 -3.77
C SER A 11 -8.07 -8.86 -4.52
N THR A 12 -7.67 -7.82 -3.79
CA THR A 12 -7.09 -6.59 -4.33
C THR A 12 -5.76 -6.86 -5.00
N GLN A 13 -4.92 -7.71 -4.42
CA GLN A 13 -3.65 -8.11 -5.02
C GLN A 13 -3.87 -8.80 -6.37
N GLU A 14 -4.80 -9.75 -6.44
CA GLU A 14 -5.10 -10.46 -7.69
C GLU A 14 -5.68 -9.53 -8.76
N CYS A 15 -6.50 -8.55 -8.35
CA CYS A 15 -6.98 -7.51 -9.23
C CYS A 15 -5.83 -6.66 -9.80
N LEU A 16 -4.92 -6.18 -8.93
CA LEU A 16 -3.78 -5.37 -9.34
C LEU A 16 -2.79 -6.14 -10.22
N ASN A 17 -2.57 -7.42 -9.97
CA ASN A 17 -1.72 -8.27 -10.81
C ASN A 17 -2.20 -8.29 -12.28
N GLN A 18 -3.50 -8.12 -12.52
CA GLN A 18 -4.07 -8.09 -13.88
C GLN A 18 -4.10 -6.69 -14.50
N ILE A 19 -4.19 -5.64 -13.67
CA ILE A 19 -4.36 -4.25 -14.12
C ILE A 19 -3.01 -3.56 -14.30
N LEU A 20 -2.10 -3.68 -13.33
CA LEU A 20 -0.83 -2.94 -13.31
C LEU A 20 0.02 -3.13 -14.58
N PRO A 21 0.18 -4.35 -15.15
CA PRO A 21 0.94 -4.54 -16.39
C PRO A 21 0.39 -3.77 -17.60
N LYS A 22 -0.89 -3.36 -17.56
CA LYS A 22 -1.57 -2.68 -18.69
C LYS A 22 -1.54 -1.17 -18.57
N ILE A 23 -1.32 -0.64 -17.36
CA ILE A 23 -1.39 0.80 -17.08
C ILE A 23 -0.03 1.40 -16.72
N LEU A 24 0.92 0.59 -16.28
CA LEU A 24 2.27 1.05 -15.95
C LEU A 24 3.15 1.08 -17.20
N PHE A 25 4.06 2.05 -17.25
CA PHE A 25 5.11 2.10 -18.28
C PHE A 25 6.13 0.97 -18.06
N GLU A 26 6.77 0.53 -19.14
CA GLU A 26 7.71 -0.61 -19.14
C GLU A 26 8.88 -0.46 -18.15
N ASN A 27 9.28 0.77 -17.83
CA ASN A 27 10.37 1.08 -16.93
C ASN A 27 9.96 1.21 -15.45
N VAL A 28 8.68 1.03 -15.13
CA VAL A 28 8.16 1.07 -13.75
C VAL A 28 8.05 -0.35 -13.23
N THR A 29 8.76 -0.63 -12.14
CA THR A 29 8.65 -1.91 -11.44
C THR A 29 7.67 -1.77 -10.27
N TYR A 30 7.05 -2.87 -9.86
CA TYR A 30 6.13 -2.87 -8.73
C TYR A 30 6.18 -4.17 -7.93
N LYS A 31 5.74 -4.10 -6.69
CA LYS A 31 5.52 -5.23 -5.80
C LYS A 31 4.22 -5.02 -5.03
N ILE A 32 3.47 -6.09 -4.79
CA ILE A 32 2.22 -6.04 -4.04
C ILE A 32 2.34 -6.91 -2.79
N HIS A 33 1.87 -6.37 -1.68
CA HIS A 33 1.80 -7.02 -0.38
C HIS A 33 0.36 -6.98 0.13
N ALA A 34 -0.33 -8.11 0.03
CA ALA A 34 -1.65 -8.30 0.62
C ALA A 34 -1.58 -8.55 2.13
N PHE A 35 -2.50 -7.93 2.86
CA PHE A 35 -2.74 -8.16 4.29
C PHE A 35 -3.97 -9.05 4.48
N ARG A 36 -4.34 -9.31 5.74
CA ARG A 36 -5.52 -10.10 6.11
C ARG A 36 -6.65 -9.20 6.61
N GLY A 37 -7.02 -8.21 5.79
CA GLY A 37 -8.03 -7.20 6.09
C GLY A 37 -7.47 -5.95 6.77
N LYS A 38 -8.30 -4.91 6.86
CA LYS A 38 -7.93 -3.56 7.31
C LYS A 38 -7.25 -3.52 8.67
N SER A 39 -7.75 -4.30 9.63
CA SER A 39 -7.18 -4.35 10.98
C SER A 39 -5.74 -4.88 10.98
N ASP A 40 -5.43 -5.89 10.15
CA ASP A 40 -4.08 -6.43 10.03
C ASP A 40 -3.14 -5.44 9.31
N LEU A 41 -3.63 -4.80 8.25
CA LEU A 41 -2.93 -3.72 7.53
C LEU A 41 -2.53 -2.61 8.51
N ILE A 42 -3.51 -1.99 9.19
CA ILE A 42 -3.27 -0.87 10.11
C ILE A 42 -2.31 -1.25 11.24
N LYS A 43 -2.42 -2.47 11.77
CA LYS A 43 -1.55 -2.94 12.86
C LYS A 43 -0.08 -3.08 12.43
N LYS A 44 0.17 -3.51 11.19
CA LYS A 44 1.52 -3.82 10.68
C LYS A 44 2.17 -2.68 9.90
N LEU A 45 1.38 -1.72 9.41
CA LEU A 45 1.86 -0.57 8.66
C LEU A 45 3.00 0.19 9.37
N PRO A 46 2.90 0.55 10.67
CA PRO A 46 3.95 1.35 11.33
C PRO A 46 5.33 0.68 11.30
N GLU A 47 5.40 -0.61 11.65
CA GLU A 47 6.66 -1.37 11.65
C GLU A 47 7.24 -1.48 10.24
N ARG A 48 6.37 -1.68 9.23
CA ARG A 48 6.78 -1.83 7.84
C ARG A 48 7.30 -0.53 7.24
N LEU A 49 6.61 0.60 7.46
CA LEU A 49 7.03 1.92 6.99
C LEU A 49 8.35 2.35 7.65
N LYS A 50 8.50 2.11 8.96
CA LYS A 50 9.77 2.32 9.66
C LYS A 50 10.90 1.46 9.07
N GLY A 51 10.59 0.22 8.72
CA GLY A 51 11.51 -0.64 7.99
C GLY A 51 11.94 -0.02 6.66
N TYR A 52 10.99 0.44 5.85
CA TYR A 52 11.29 1.07 4.57
C TYR A 52 12.20 2.30 4.70
N GLN A 53 11.93 3.17 5.68
CA GLN A 53 12.75 4.37 5.93
C GLN A 53 14.26 4.07 6.04
N CYS A 54 14.63 2.88 6.53
CA CYS A 54 16.03 2.50 6.70
C CYS A 54 16.75 2.10 5.39
N TRP A 55 16.05 1.70 4.32
CA TRP A 55 16.69 1.05 3.17
C TRP A 55 16.10 1.35 1.79
N ILE A 56 14.94 1.98 1.67
CA ILE A 56 14.36 2.22 0.34
C ILE A 56 15.06 3.40 -0.36
N PRO A 57 15.34 3.30 -1.67
CA PRO A 57 15.83 4.42 -2.48
C PRO A 57 14.79 5.55 -2.62
N ASP A 58 15.26 6.77 -2.91
CA ASP A 58 14.40 7.96 -3.08
C ASP A 58 13.39 7.85 -4.24
N ASP A 59 13.63 6.95 -5.20
CA ASP A 59 12.77 6.72 -6.35
C ASP A 59 11.65 5.68 -6.10
N TYR A 60 11.52 5.20 -4.86
CA TYR A 60 10.41 4.35 -4.43
C TYR A 60 9.17 5.17 -4.09
N ARG A 61 8.00 4.65 -4.40
CA ARG A 61 6.71 5.18 -3.94
C ARG A 61 5.90 4.07 -3.30
N ILE A 62 5.37 4.34 -2.12
CA ILE A 62 4.52 3.40 -1.38
C ILE A 62 3.07 3.80 -1.63
N ILE A 63 2.25 2.84 -2.02
CA ILE A 63 0.83 3.03 -2.33
C ILE A 63 0.04 2.13 -1.39
N ILE A 64 -0.75 2.73 -0.50
CA ILE A 64 -1.64 2.00 0.41
C ILE A 64 -3.04 2.00 -0.21
N LEU A 65 -3.60 0.81 -0.45
CA LEU A 65 -4.96 0.66 -0.95
C LEU A 65 -5.81 -0.08 0.10
N VAL A 66 -6.82 0.63 0.61
CA VAL A 66 -7.72 0.18 1.66
C VAL A 66 -9.15 0.53 1.27
N ASP A 67 -10.09 -0.36 1.58
CA ASP A 67 -11.49 -0.09 1.30
C ASP A 67 -12.04 0.87 2.35
N ARG A 68 -12.96 1.75 1.96
CA ARG A 68 -13.62 2.63 2.91
C ARG A 68 -14.58 1.85 3.82
N ASP A 69 -15.22 0.82 3.28
CA ASP A 69 -16.40 0.19 3.86
C ASP A 69 -17.42 1.27 4.32
N ASN A 70 -17.83 1.19 5.59
CA ASN A 70 -18.75 2.10 6.27
C ASN A 70 -18.03 3.16 7.12
N GLU A 71 -16.71 3.30 7.00
CA GLU A 71 -15.94 4.30 7.75
C GLU A 71 -15.96 5.68 7.10
N ASP A 72 -15.65 6.72 7.89
CA ASP A 72 -15.37 8.05 7.38
C ASP A 72 -13.99 8.05 6.69
N CYS A 73 -13.97 8.37 5.39
CA CYS A 73 -12.74 8.36 4.60
C CYS A 73 -11.73 9.43 5.02
N GLN A 74 -12.17 10.54 5.62
CA GLN A 74 -11.27 11.59 6.13
C GLN A 74 -10.57 11.10 7.38
N VAL A 75 -11.30 10.49 8.31
CA VAL A 75 -10.75 9.92 9.54
C VAL A 75 -9.79 8.77 9.22
N LEU A 76 -10.17 7.89 8.29
CA LEU A 76 -9.30 6.80 7.84
C LEU A 76 -8.02 7.33 7.19
N LYS A 77 -8.12 8.36 6.34
CA LYS A 77 -6.95 8.99 5.73
C LYS A 77 -6.04 9.60 6.79
N GLU A 78 -6.58 10.39 7.72
CA GLU A 78 -5.80 11.01 8.80
C GLU A 78 -5.06 9.96 9.64
N LYS A 79 -5.72 8.85 9.95
CA LYS A 79 -5.09 7.73 10.66
C LYS A 79 -3.90 7.14 9.89
N LEU A 80 -4.02 6.97 8.56
CA LEU A 80 -2.93 6.45 7.73
C LEU A 80 -1.77 7.47 7.61
N GLU A 81 -2.08 8.75 7.47
CA GLU A 81 -1.06 9.83 7.45
C GLU A 81 -0.29 9.88 8.78
N ASN A 82 -0.99 9.77 9.92
CA ASN A 82 -0.36 9.70 11.24
C ASN A 82 0.56 8.48 11.43
N ILE A 83 0.26 7.36 10.75
CA ILE A 83 1.13 6.17 10.76
C ILE A 83 2.39 6.38 9.88
N ALA A 84 2.29 7.23 8.86
CA ALA A 84 3.36 7.48 7.90
C ALA A 84 4.32 8.61 8.31
N GLN A 85 3.98 9.39 9.34
CA GLN A 85 4.88 10.37 9.98
C GLN A 85 6.00 9.71 10.78
#